data_AF-C6TDR7-F1
#
_entry.id   AF-C6TDR7-F1
#
_cell.length_a   1.000
_cell.length_b   1.000
_cell.length_c   1.000
_cell.angle_alpha   90.00
_cell.angle_beta   90.00
_cell.angle_gamma   90.00
#
_symmetry.space_group_name_H-M   'P 1'
#
loop_
_entity.id
_entity.type
_entity.pdbx_description
1 polymer ?
#
loop_
_entity_poly.entity_id
_entity_poly.type
_entity_poly.pdbx_seq_one_letter_code
_entity_poly.pdbx_strand_id
1 'polypeptide(L)'
;MEVSCKILRRSTHTFLQNYHHFTSTAAFLAFPFSASILLSQALVPSPSSLLPQIYSRLRTLFDAAGFPSSHLFTILNLKVSQTITSSILALPFTLTFLLIAKASIIQALNHHKPTFPPSFKSILSLYKPLLHTYFCNRFLILSANATAFGLMFLAFSFIERLGYSSPTGLTLFISVTGAILFSVILANALVICSMALALSGMEGHGGYLAILKACLLLRGRTSMALFLALPVNVALAAIEALFQFRVVRPYHIAGIARPCVALEGIFIAYLYSIFIILDTIVSCIFYKSLKTGSWISQEDKHSLRIEFPEEGKYGYMGTKDLP
;
A
#
# COMPACT_ATOMS: atom_id res chain seq x y z
N MET A 1 -5.41 -17.61 10.14
CA MET A 1 -3.98 -17.24 10.23
C MET A 1 -3.06 -18.13 9.39
N GLU A 2 -3.34 -19.44 9.29
CA GLU A 2 -2.51 -20.40 8.54
C GLU A 2 -2.33 -20.07 7.05
N VAL A 3 -3.38 -19.59 6.37
CA VAL A 3 -3.32 -19.24 4.94
C VAL A 3 -2.35 -18.08 4.69
N SER A 4 -2.34 -17.06 5.55
CA SER A 4 -1.41 -15.93 5.45
C SER A 4 0.05 -16.37 5.63
N CYS A 5 0.30 -17.28 6.59
CA CYS A 5 1.64 -17.83 6.82
C CYS A 5 2.12 -18.65 5.62
N LYS A 6 1.23 -19.45 5.00
CA LYS A 6 1.53 -20.18 3.76
C LYS A 6 1.89 -19.23 2.61
N ILE A 7 1.19 -18.10 2.48
CA ILE A 7 1.50 -17.07 1.46
C ILE A 7 2.86 -16.43 1.73
N LEU A 8 3.14 -16.06 2.98
CA LEU A 8 4.44 -15.47 3.34
C LEU A 8 5.58 -16.44 3.04
N ARG A 9 5.46 -17.71 3.46
CA ARG A 9 6.44 -18.76 3.18
C ARG A 9 6.64 -18.95 1.68
N ARG A 10 5.56 -19.01 0.89
CA ARG A 10 5.64 -19.14 -0.57
C ARG A 10 6.31 -17.93 -1.22
N SER A 11 6.06 -16.73 -0.69
CA SER A 11 6.66 -15.49 -1.17
C SER A 11 8.16 -15.46 -0.93
N THR A 12 8.60 -15.79 0.29
CA THR A 12 10.02 -15.92 0.64
C THR A 12 10.69 -17.00 -0.19
N HIS A 13 10.05 -18.16 -0.36
CA HIS A 13 10.59 -19.23 -1.20
C HIS A 13 10.74 -18.80 -2.66
N THR A 14 9.74 -18.12 -3.23
CA THR A 14 9.79 -17.61 -4.62
C THR A 14 10.90 -16.57 -4.78
N PHE A 15 11.07 -15.69 -3.78
CA PHE A 15 12.16 -14.72 -3.75
C PHE A 15 13.54 -15.42 -3.75
N LEU A 16 13.72 -16.44 -2.91
CA LEU A 16 14.97 -17.18 -2.82
C LEU A 16 15.27 -18.01 -4.07
N GLN A 17 14.25 -18.57 -4.72
CA GLN A 17 14.43 -19.32 -5.98
C GLN A 17 14.98 -18.47 -7.12
N ASN A 18 14.58 -17.19 -7.20
CA ASN A 18 15.04 -16.25 -8.23
C ASN A 18 15.87 -15.12 -7.62
N TYR A 19 16.70 -15.45 -6.63
CA TYR A 19 17.43 -14.48 -5.81
C TYR A 19 18.23 -13.48 -6.64
N HIS A 20 19.01 -13.96 -7.63
CA HIS A 20 19.84 -13.08 -8.46
C HIS A 20 19.02 -12.06 -9.25
N HIS A 21 17.88 -12.47 -9.82
CA HIS A 21 17.04 -11.59 -10.63
C HIS A 21 16.37 -10.52 -9.76
N PHE A 22 15.76 -10.92 -8.64
CA PHE A 22 15.08 -9.98 -7.76
C PHE A 22 16.05 -9.05 -7.04
N THR A 23 17.21 -9.56 -6.62
CA THR A 23 18.23 -8.77 -5.96
C THR A 23 18.87 -7.75 -6.91
N SER A 24 19.15 -8.16 -8.16
CA SER A 24 19.62 -7.23 -9.20
C SER A 24 18.58 -6.15 -9.50
N THR A 25 17.30 -6.52 -9.61
CA THR A 25 16.20 -5.56 -9.76
C THR A 25 16.15 -4.59 -8.57
N ALA A 26 16.37 -5.06 -7.33
CA ALA A 26 16.41 -4.20 -6.16
C ALA A 26 17.55 -3.19 -6.25
N ALA A 27 18.76 -3.66 -6.58
CA ALA A 27 19.97 -2.85 -6.64
C ALA A 27 19.93 -1.79 -7.76
N PHE A 28 19.43 -2.14 -8.95
CA PHE A 28 19.46 -1.22 -10.10
C PHE A 28 18.20 -0.37 -10.25
N LEU A 29 17.02 -0.92 -9.91
CA LEU A 29 15.74 -0.27 -10.19
C LEU A 29 15.01 0.23 -8.95
N ALA A 30 15.12 -0.44 -7.79
CA ALA A 30 14.45 0.06 -6.57
C ALA A 30 15.35 0.99 -5.73
N PHE A 31 16.68 0.81 -5.81
CA PHE A 31 17.65 1.57 -5.04
C PHE A 31 17.57 3.09 -5.19
N PRO A 32 17.44 3.68 -6.40
CA PRO A 32 17.38 5.14 -6.54
C PRO A 32 16.16 5.74 -5.81
N PHE A 33 15.03 5.02 -5.82
CA PHE A 33 13.85 5.41 -5.06
C PHE A 33 14.08 5.31 -3.55
N SER A 34 14.64 4.19 -3.07
CA SER A 34 14.92 3.98 -1.65
C SER A 34 15.89 5.01 -1.08
N ALA A 35 16.96 5.30 -1.81
CA ALA A 35 17.92 6.33 -1.44
C ALA A 35 17.27 7.72 -1.39
N SER A 36 16.42 8.06 -2.37
CA SER A 36 15.68 9.32 -2.38
C SER A 36 14.75 9.47 -1.18
N ILE A 37 14.02 8.41 -0.80
CA ILE A 37 13.13 8.43 0.38
C ILE A 37 13.95 8.63 1.66
N LEU A 38 14.98 7.81 1.89
CA LEU A 38 15.79 7.91 3.11
C LEU A 38 16.51 9.26 3.21
N LEU A 39 17.06 9.76 2.11
CA LEU A 39 17.73 11.06 2.07
C LEU A 39 16.75 12.22 2.31
N SER A 40 15.53 12.13 1.78
CA SER A 40 14.49 13.14 2.02
C SER A 40 14.14 13.26 3.50
N GLN A 41 14.22 12.17 4.26
CA GLN A 41 14.03 12.18 5.72
C GLN A 41 15.24 12.74 6.48
N ALA A 42 16.46 12.69 5.91
CA ALA A 42 17.64 13.31 6.50
C ALA A 42 17.67 14.84 6.31
N LEU A 43 17.05 15.34 5.24
CA LEU A 43 16.99 16.78 4.90
C LEU A 43 16.01 17.58 5.78
N VAL A 44 15.20 16.89 6.59
CA VAL A 44 14.13 17.43 7.46
C VAL A 44 14.56 18.60 8.37
N PRO A 45 15.78 18.66 8.94
CA PRO A 45 16.17 19.77 9.83
C PRO A 45 16.59 21.06 9.11
N SER A 46 16.66 21.08 7.78
CA SER A 46 17.28 22.20 7.06
C SER A 46 16.33 23.40 6.96
N PRO A 47 16.73 24.62 7.37
CA PRO A 47 15.85 25.79 7.40
C PRO A 47 15.41 26.29 6.02
N SER A 48 16.13 25.93 4.95
CA SER A 48 15.81 26.23 3.55
C SER A 48 15.00 25.12 2.85
N SER A 49 14.57 24.09 3.58
CA SER A 49 13.84 22.97 2.97
C SER A 49 12.36 23.29 2.75
N LEU A 50 11.71 22.53 1.87
CA LEU A 50 10.25 22.61 1.62
C LEU A 50 9.42 22.27 2.87
N LEU A 51 10.01 21.60 3.86
CA LEU A 51 9.30 21.07 5.02
C LEU A 51 8.80 22.16 5.98
N PRO A 52 9.61 23.14 6.45
CA PRO A 52 9.11 24.27 7.25
C PRO A 52 7.97 25.04 6.58
N GLN A 53 8.02 25.19 5.26
CA GLN A 53 6.97 25.88 4.49
C GLN A 53 5.67 25.08 4.48
N ILE A 54 5.73 23.77 4.21
CA ILE A 54 4.53 22.91 4.22
C ILE A 54 3.97 22.79 5.65
N TYR A 55 4.85 22.64 6.65
CA TYR A 55 4.47 22.55 8.06
C TYR A 55 3.72 23.80 8.54
N SER A 56 4.24 25.00 8.22
CA SER A 56 3.60 26.26 8.60
C SER A 56 2.25 26.44 7.90
N ARG A 57 2.16 26.12 6.61
CA ARG A 57 0.88 26.19 5.86
C ARG A 57 -0.17 25.22 6.41
N LEU A 58 0.21 23.97 6.65
CA LEU A 58 -0.68 23.00 7.29
C LEU A 58 -1.06 23.42 8.71
N ARG A 59 -0.14 24.02 9.46
CA ARG A 59 -0.44 24.54 10.79
C ARG A 59 -1.51 25.63 10.72
N THR A 60 -1.34 26.60 9.81
CA THR A 60 -2.35 27.66 9.62
C THR A 60 -3.71 27.11 9.18
N LEU A 61 -3.74 26.04 8.38
CA LEU A 61 -4.99 25.37 8.01
C LEU A 61 -5.63 24.68 9.20
N PHE A 62 -4.84 24.05 10.06
CA PHE A 62 -5.36 23.40 11.26
C PHE A 62 -5.87 24.40 12.29
N ASP A 63 -5.15 25.51 12.48
CA ASP A 63 -5.57 26.58 13.36
C ASP A 63 -6.86 27.25 12.83
N ALA A 64 -6.96 27.48 11.51
CA ALA A 64 -8.17 28.01 10.87
C ALA A 64 -9.37 27.05 10.92
N ALA A 65 -9.12 25.74 10.96
CA ALA A 65 -10.14 24.72 11.12
C ALA A 65 -10.58 24.53 12.59
N GLY A 66 -10.03 25.31 13.54
CA GLY A 66 -10.40 25.20 14.96
C GLY A 66 -9.92 23.90 15.62
N PHE A 67 -8.91 23.23 15.05
CA PHE A 67 -8.35 22.05 15.71
C PHE A 67 -7.64 22.47 17.00
N PRO A 68 -7.74 21.67 18.08
CA PRO A 68 -7.07 21.98 19.33
C PRO A 68 -5.55 21.92 19.13
N SER A 69 -4.83 22.83 19.77
CA SER A 69 -3.35 22.86 19.80
C SER A 69 -2.78 21.73 20.67
N SER A 70 -3.13 20.48 20.36
CA SER A 70 -2.69 19.30 21.10
C SER A 70 -1.36 18.76 20.56
N HIS A 71 -0.67 17.98 21.38
CA HIS A 71 0.55 17.29 20.98
C HIS A 71 0.33 16.34 19.79
N LEU A 72 -0.86 15.73 19.71
CA LEU A 72 -1.23 14.83 18.60
C LEU A 72 -1.30 15.58 17.26
N PHE A 73 -1.94 16.74 17.20
CA PHE A 73 -2.02 17.54 15.96
C PHE A 73 -0.66 18.10 15.55
N THR A 74 0.22 18.41 16.51
CA THR A 74 1.60 18.82 16.23
C THR A 74 2.40 17.68 15.60
N ILE A 75 2.33 16.46 16.16
CA ILE A 75 2.97 15.28 15.57
C ILE A 75 2.37 14.95 14.20
N LEU A 76 1.05 14.99 14.08
CA LEU A 76 0.34 14.71 12.84
C LEU A 76 0.76 15.70 11.75
N ASN A 77 0.78 16.99 12.04
CA ASN A 77 1.25 18.02 11.10
C ASN A 77 2.70 17.76 10.66
N LEU A 78 3.58 17.42 11.62
CA LEU A 78 4.96 17.07 11.30
C LEU A 78 5.04 15.82 10.40
N LYS A 79 4.30 14.76 10.70
CA LYS A 79 4.30 13.53 9.91
C LYS A 79 3.71 13.71 8.51
N VAL A 80 2.63 14.48 8.40
CA VAL A 80 1.99 14.79 7.10
C VAL A 80 2.92 15.66 6.27
N SER A 81 3.50 16.73 6.82
CA SER A 81 4.46 17.58 6.11
C SER A 81 5.72 16.81 5.68
N GLN A 82 6.25 15.92 6.54
CA GLN A 82 7.35 15.00 6.19
C GLN A 82 6.96 14.10 5.01
N THR A 83 5.77 13.49 5.06
CA THR A 83 5.29 12.57 4.02
C THR A 83 5.09 13.30 2.69
N ILE A 84 4.50 14.49 2.69
CA ILE A 84 4.30 15.31 1.48
C ILE A 84 5.65 15.70 0.89
N THR A 85 6.56 16.23 1.71
CA THR A 85 7.89 16.64 1.27
C THR A 85 8.67 15.47 0.67
N SER A 86 8.68 14.34 1.38
CA SER A 86 9.33 13.11 0.92
C SER A 86 8.71 12.60 -0.38
N SER A 87 7.37 12.63 -0.51
CA SER A 87 6.68 12.19 -1.71
C SER A 87 6.95 13.10 -2.91
N ILE A 88 7.11 14.41 -2.73
CA ILE A 88 7.46 15.35 -3.82
C ILE A 88 8.89 15.07 -4.30
N LEU A 89 9.84 14.94 -3.38
CA LEU A 89 11.24 14.68 -3.71
C LEU A 89 11.44 13.30 -4.35
N ALA A 90 10.71 12.29 -3.88
CA ALA A 90 10.79 10.94 -4.43
C ALA A 90 9.89 10.70 -5.64
N LEU A 91 9.06 11.67 -6.06
CA LEU A 91 8.13 11.53 -7.18
C LEU A 91 8.80 11.12 -8.51
N PRO A 92 9.88 11.78 -8.99
CA PRO A 92 10.52 11.39 -10.24
C PRO A 92 11.08 9.96 -10.18
N PHE A 93 11.70 9.58 -9.05
CA PHE A 93 12.22 8.24 -8.83
C PHE A 93 11.11 7.19 -8.68
N THR A 94 9.97 7.59 -8.12
CA THR A 94 8.81 6.70 -8.04
C THR A 94 8.26 6.40 -9.43
N LEU A 95 8.02 7.44 -10.22
CA LEU A 95 7.42 7.30 -11.54
C LEU A 95 8.32 6.54 -12.50
N THR A 96 9.64 6.65 -12.37
CA THR A 96 10.60 5.96 -13.25
C THR A 96 11.03 4.63 -12.63
N PHE A 97 11.98 4.68 -11.70
CA PHE A 97 12.67 3.55 -11.11
C PHE A 97 11.75 2.57 -10.37
N LEU A 98 10.91 3.05 -9.45
CA LEU A 98 10.05 2.16 -8.64
C LEU A 98 8.97 1.45 -9.48
N LEU A 99 8.27 2.18 -10.36
CA LEU A 99 7.23 1.58 -11.19
C LEU A 99 7.80 0.57 -12.19
N ILE A 100 8.97 0.86 -12.77
CA ILE A 100 9.67 -0.09 -13.64
C ILE A 100 10.12 -1.33 -12.85
N ALA A 101 10.64 -1.16 -11.62
CA ALA A 101 10.99 -2.29 -10.74
C ALA A 101 9.78 -3.18 -10.47
N LYS A 102 8.64 -2.58 -10.09
CA LYS A 102 7.39 -3.33 -9.83
C LYS A 102 6.88 -4.01 -11.10
N ALA A 103 6.91 -3.35 -12.26
CA ALA A 103 6.53 -3.96 -13.53
C ALA A 103 7.39 -5.19 -13.88
N SER A 104 8.72 -5.10 -13.69
CA SER A 104 9.66 -6.21 -13.94
C SER A 104 9.36 -7.42 -13.05
N ILE A 105 9.13 -7.21 -11.75
CA ILE A 105 8.81 -8.30 -10.80
C ILE A 105 7.47 -8.94 -11.16
N ILE A 106 6.44 -8.13 -11.45
CA ILE A 106 5.12 -8.64 -11.80
C ILE A 106 5.18 -9.47 -13.08
N GLN A 107 5.94 -9.01 -14.08
CA GLN A 107 6.15 -9.77 -15.31
C GLN A 107 6.86 -11.10 -15.05
N ALA A 108 7.93 -11.09 -14.24
CA ALA A 108 8.64 -12.31 -13.87
C ALA A 108 7.75 -13.31 -13.13
N LEU A 109 6.80 -12.83 -12.32
CA LEU A 109 5.82 -13.67 -11.64
C LEU A 109 4.68 -14.15 -12.54
N ASN A 110 4.29 -13.38 -13.56
CA ASN A 110 3.21 -13.76 -14.48
C ASN A 110 3.61 -14.89 -15.44
N HIS A 111 4.85 -14.90 -15.93
CA HIS A 111 5.32 -15.95 -16.82
C HIS A 111 5.69 -17.22 -16.05
N HIS A 112 4.87 -18.27 -16.20
CA HIS A 112 5.09 -19.58 -15.58
C HIS A 112 6.30 -20.37 -16.12
N LYS A 113 6.99 -19.88 -17.16
CA LYS A 113 8.22 -20.50 -17.70
C LYS A 113 9.31 -19.44 -17.96
N PRO A 114 10.51 -19.58 -17.37
CA PRO A 114 11.59 -18.59 -17.42
C PRO A 114 12.49 -18.83 -18.64
N THR A 115 11.93 -18.97 -19.84
CA THR A 115 12.75 -19.36 -21.00
C THR A 115 13.48 -18.16 -21.64
N PHE A 116 13.03 -16.93 -21.39
CA PHE A 116 13.69 -15.72 -21.88
C PHE A 116 13.59 -14.57 -20.88
N PRO A 117 14.61 -13.68 -20.82
CA PRO A 117 14.51 -12.45 -20.06
C PRO A 117 13.29 -11.64 -20.53
N PRO A 118 12.51 -11.04 -19.62
CA PRO A 118 11.37 -10.24 -19.99
C PRO A 118 11.79 -9.14 -20.97
N SER A 119 11.16 -9.09 -22.15
CA SER A 119 11.50 -8.06 -23.13
C SER A 119 11.12 -6.68 -22.57
N PHE A 120 11.99 -5.68 -22.76
CA PHE A 120 11.74 -4.30 -22.32
C PHE A 120 10.39 -3.75 -22.82
N LYS A 121 9.94 -4.19 -24.01
CA LYS A 121 8.64 -3.83 -24.57
C LYS A 121 7.47 -4.33 -23.71
N SER A 122 7.58 -5.53 -23.13
CA SER A 122 6.55 -6.07 -22.25
C SER A 122 6.54 -5.37 -20.89
N ILE A 123 7.71 -5.02 -20.32
CA ILE A 123 7.80 -4.19 -19.11
C ILE A 123 7.13 -2.82 -19.35
N LEU A 124 7.42 -2.19 -20.50
CA LEU A 124 6.85 -0.89 -20.86
C LEU A 124 5.34 -0.95 -21.12
N SER A 125 4.82 -2.08 -21.61
CA SER A 125 3.38 -2.28 -21.74
C SER A 125 2.67 -2.35 -20.39
N LEU A 126 3.30 -2.94 -19.36
CA LEU A 126 2.79 -2.98 -17.99
C LEU A 126 2.96 -1.62 -17.27
N TYR A 127 3.95 -0.82 -17.68
CA TYR A 127 4.21 0.48 -17.08
C TYR A 127 3.02 1.44 -17.21
N LYS A 128 2.37 1.51 -18.38
CA LYS A 128 1.21 2.40 -18.61
C LYS A 128 0.04 2.14 -17.64
N PRO A 129 -0.50 0.91 -17.50
CA PRO A 129 -1.57 0.64 -16.56
C PRO A 129 -1.11 0.81 -15.09
N LEU A 130 0.13 0.46 -14.75
CA LEU A 130 0.68 0.70 -13.42
C LEU A 130 0.73 2.19 -13.07
N LEU A 131 1.19 3.03 -14.00
CA LEU A 131 1.26 4.46 -13.83
C LEU A 131 -0.14 5.06 -13.64
N HIS A 132 -1.11 4.63 -14.44
CA HIS A 132 -2.49 5.10 -14.29
C HIS A 132 -3.08 4.71 -12.92
N THR A 133 -2.87 3.45 -12.50
CA THR A 133 -3.29 2.99 -11.15
C THR A 133 -2.55 3.73 -10.05
N TYR A 134 -1.27 4.04 -10.22
CA TYR A 134 -0.49 4.80 -9.25
C TYR A 134 -1.08 6.20 -9.02
N PHE A 135 -1.42 6.93 -10.07
CA PHE A 135 -2.09 8.23 -9.93
C PHE A 135 -3.44 8.09 -9.21
N CYS A 136 -4.27 7.11 -9.60
CA CYS A 136 -5.53 6.85 -8.92
C CYS A 136 -5.32 6.50 -7.43
N ASN A 137 -4.30 5.72 -7.09
CA ASN A 137 -3.95 5.39 -5.72
C ASN A 137 -3.53 6.63 -4.92
N ARG A 138 -2.77 7.55 -5.53
CA ARG A 138 -2.41 8.83 -4.89
C ARG A 138 -3.64 9.69 -4.62
N PHE A 139 -4.57 9.79 -5.55
CA PHE A 139 -5.85 10.46 -5.34
C PHE A 139 -6.69 9.79 -4.25
N LEU A 140 -6.72 8.45 -4.19
CA LEU A 140 -7.43 7.71 -3.15
C LEU A 140 -6.84 8.01 -1.76
N ILE A 141 -5.52 7.93 -1.60
CA ILE A 141 -4.85 8.24 -0.33
C ILE A 141 -5.09 9.70 0.07
N LEU A 142 -5.03 10.64 -0.89
CA LEU A 142 -5.32 12.05 -0.63
C LEU A 142 -6.77 12.25 -0.16
N SER A 143 -7.73 11.63 -0.84
CA SER A 143 -9.14 11.67 -0.45
C SER A 143 -9.39 11.04 0.93
N ALA A 144 -8.72 9.93 1.25
CA ALA A 144 -8.85 9.28 2.55
C ALA A 144 -8.34 10.19 3.69
N ASN A 145 -7.19 10.86 3.48
CA ASN A 145 -6.69 11.86 4.43
C ASN A 145 -7.64 13.06 4.56
N ALA A 146 -8.13 13.59 3.44
CA ALA A 146 -9.06 14.72 3.43
C ALA A 146 -10.37 14.40 4.15
N THR A 147 -10.95 13.22 3.89
CA THR A 147 -12.17 12.74 4.57
C THR A 147 -11.92 12.56 6.06
N ALA A 148 -10.79 11.99 6.47
CA ALA A 148 -10.49 11.80 7.88
C ALA A 148 -10.29 13.14 8.61
N PHE A 149 -9.60 14.11 8.01
CA PHE A 149 -9.50 15.47 8.56
C PHE A 149 -10.87 16.18 8.59
N GLY A 150 -11.68 16.02 7.54
CA GLY A 150 -13.05 16.56 7.49
C GLY A 150 -13.96 15.99 8.57
N LEU A 151 -13.90 14.67 8.82
CA LEU A 151 -14.65 14.01 9.89
C LEU A 151 -14.21 14.52 11.27
N MET A 152 -12.90 14.66 11.50
CA MET A 152 -12.40 15.24 12.76
C MET A 152 -12.85 16.68 12.91
N PHE A 153 -12.77 17.50 11.86
CA PHE A 153 -13.24 18.89 11.86
C PHE A 153 -14.71 18.96 12.27
N LEU A 154 -15.58 18.20 11.60
CA LEU A 154 -17.01 18.13 11.93
C LEU A 154 -17.22 17.73 13.39
N ALA A 155 -16.51 16.71 13.87
CA ALA A 155 -16.61 16.26 15.26
C ALA A 155 -16.25 17.38 16.26
N PHE A 156 -15.16 18.13 16.03
CA PHE A 156 -14.81 19.26 16.89
C PHE A 156 -15.84 20.40 16.83
N SER A 157 -16.32 20.74 15.63
CA SER A 157 -17.37 21.78 15.48
C SER A 157 -18.67 21.42 16.19
N PHE A 158 -19.07 20.14 16.21
CA PHE A 158 -20.26 19.70 16.95
C PHE A 158 -20.09 19.85 18.46
N ILE A 159 -18.92 19.50 19.02
CA ILE A 159 -18.65 19.65 20.46
C ILE A 159 -18.66 21.12 20.85
N GLU A 160 -18.01 21.98 20.06
CA GLU A 160 -17.94 23.42 20.30
C GLU A 160 -19.34 24.03 20.34
N ARG A 161 -20.21 23.64 19.40
CA ARG A 161 -21.60 24.10 19.34
C ARG A 161 -22.48 23.57 20.48
N LEU A 162 -22.18 22.39 21.02
CA LEU A 162 -22.94 21.80 22.13
C LEU A 162 -22.55 22.37 23.51
N GLY A 163 -21.55 23.25 23.59
CA GLY A 163 -21.26 24.04 24.80
C GLY A 163 -20.84 23.20 26.01
N TYR A 164 -20.27 22.00 25.79
CA TYR A 164 -19.83 21.15 26.90
C TYR A 164 -18.67 21.80 27.67
N SER A 165 -18.97 22.38 28.84
CA SER A 165 -18.03 23.05 29.77
C SER A 165 -16.96 22.17 30.43
N SER A 166 -16.71 20.95 29.95
CA SER A 166 -15.54 20.13 30.36
C SER A 166 -14.56 20.00 29.20
N PRO A 167 -13.72 21.03 28.96
CA PRO A 167 -13.01 21.22 27.70
C PRO A 167 -11.87 20.22 27.46
N THR A 168 -11.36 19.56 28.49
CA THR A 168 -10.12 18.77 28.38
C THR A 168 -10.37 17.29 28.14
N GLY A 169 -11.35 16.69 28.83
CA GLY A 169 -11.60 15.24 28.77
C GLY A 169 -12.24 14.79 27.45
N LEU A 170 -13.33 15.44 27.04
CA LEU A 170 -14.05 15.11 25.81
C LEU A 170 -13.21 15.40 24.55
N THR A 171 -12.52 16.53 24.53
CA THR A 171 -11.62 16.91 23.42
C THR A 171 -10.46 15.92 23.27
N LEU A 172 -9.87 15.47 24.39
CA LEU A 172 -8.83 14.45 24.37
C LEU A 172 -9.39 13.11 23.89
N PHE A 173 -10.54 12.68 24.41
CA PHE A 173 -11.19 11.44 23.98
C PHE A 173 -11.47 11.44 22.47
N ILE A 174 -12.00 12.55 21.93
CA ILE A 174 -12.33 12.67 20.51
C ILE A 174 -11.07 12.77 19.65
N SER A 175 -10.02 13.42 20.14
CA SER A 175 -8.71 13.44 19.47
C SER A 175 -8.08 12.03 19.41
N VAL A 176 -8.18 11.24 20.48
CA VAL A 176 -7.69 9.86 20.52
C VAL A 176 -8.51 8.96 19.60
N THR A 177 -9.84 9.01 19.70
CA THR A 177 -10.74 8.26 18.81
C THR A 177 -10.54 8.66 17.35
N GLY A 178 -10.36 9.95 17.07
CA GLY A 178 -10.06 10.48 15.74
C GLY A 178 -8.73 9.94 15.20
N ALA A 179 -7.68 9.88 16.03
CA ALA A 179 -6.39 9.30 15.63
C ALA A 179 -6.47 7.79 15.33
N ILE A 180 -7.25 7.04 16.12
CA ILE A 180 -7.51 5.62 15.87
C ILE A 180 -8.26 5.45 14.54
N LEU A 181 -9.33 6.21 14.33
CA LEU A 181 -10.13 6.16 13.11
C LEU A 181 -9.30 6.55 11.88
N PHE A 182 -8.50 7.62 11.98
CA PHE A 182 -7.55 8.04 10.94
C PHE A 182 -6.60 6.91 10.57
N SER A 183 -6.02 6.23 11.56
CA SER A 183 -5.08 5.12 11.35
C SER A 183 -5.76 3.94 10.66
N VAL A 184 -7.00 3.60 11.06
CA VAL A 184 -7.79 2.53 10.43
C VAL A 184 -8.13 2.86 8.97
N ILE A 185 -8.61 4.08 8.70
CA ILE A 185 -8.93 4.54 7.34
C ILE A 185 -7.68 4.47 6.46
N LEU A 186 -6.56 5.01 6.95
CA LEU A 186 -5.31 5.06 6.19
C LEU A 186 -4.73 3.66 5.95
N ALA A 187 -4.75 2.78 6.95
CA ALA A 187 -4.27 1.40 6.81
C ALA A 187 -5.06 0.63 5.73
N ASN A 188 -6.39 0.76 5.75
CA ASN A 188 -7.24 0.14 4.73
C ASN A 188 -6.98 0.72 3.33
N ALA A 189 -6.84 2.05 3.22
CA ALA A 189 -6.52 2.72 1.96
C ALA A 189 -5.17 2.24 1.38
N LEU A 190 -4.14 2.10 2.21
CA LEU A 190 -2.82 1.61 1.80
C LEU A 190 -2.87 0.15 1.31
N VAL A 191 -3.58 -0.72 2.01
CA VAL A 191 -3.76 -2.12 1.59
C VAL A 191 -4.51 -2.22 0.27
N ILE A 192 -5.60 -1.46 0.11
CA ILE A 192 -6.36 -1.41 -1.15
C ILE A 192 -5.47 -0.91 -2.29
N CYS A 193 -4.68 0.15 -2.06
CA CYS A 193 -3.77 0.69 -3.08
C CYS A 193 -2.68 -0.31 -3.49
N SER A 194 -2.05 -0.99 -2.51
CA SER A 194 -1.02 -1.99 -2.80
C SER A 194 -1.58 -3.15 -3.63
N MET A 195 -2.78 -3.63 -3.27
CA MET A 195 -3.47 -4.67 -4.02
C MET A 195 -3.94 -4.22 -5.40
N ALA A 196 -4.45 -2.99 -5.54
CA ALA A 196 -4.84 -2.43 -6.84
C ALA A 196 -3.64 -2.34 -7.79
N LEU A 197 -2.47 -1.98 -7.28
CA LEU A 197 -1.24 -1.90 -8.06
C LEU A 197 -0.79 -3.30 -8.53
N ALA A 198 -0.82 -4.30 -7.65
CA ALA A 198 -0.52 -5.69 -8.01
C ALA A 198 -1.51 -6.23 -9.05
N LEU A 199 -2.81 -5.98 -8.84
CA LEU A 199 -3.88 -6.34 -9.77
C LEU A 199 -3.66 -5.72 -11.15
N SER A 200 -3.29 -4.44 -11.18
CA SER A 200 -3.10 -3.71 -12.43
C SER A 200 -1.96 -4.28 -13.27
N GLY A 201 -0.86 -4.70 -12.64
CA GLY A 201 0.23 -5.36 -13.35
C GLY A 201 -0.08 -6.80 -13.75
N MET A 202 -0.90 -7.49 -12.97
CA MET A 202 -1.25 -8.89 -13.24
C MET A 202 -2.31 -9.05 -14.32
N GLU A 203 -3.28 -8.13 -14.38
CA GLU A 203 -4.35 -8.16 -15.39
C GLU A 203 -4.03 -7.30 -16.62
N GLY A 204 -2.99 -6.44 -16.58
CA GLY A 204 -2.63 -5.53 -17.66
C GLY A 204 -3.60 -4.36 -17.87
N HIS A 205 -4.64 -4.25 -17.02
CA HIS A 205 -5.63 -3.17 -17.04
C HIS A 205 -5.44 -2.32 -15.77
N GLY A 206 -5.40 -1.00 -15.89
CA GLY A 206 -5.11 -0.10 -14.78
C GLY A 206 -6.14 1.01 -14.55
N GLY A 207 -5.89 1.84 -13.54
CA GLY A 207 -6.72 2.98 -13.16
C GLY A 207 -7.74 2.65 -12.07
N TYR A 208 -8.85 3.41 -12.06
CA TYR A 208 -9.89 3.30 -11.04
C TYR A 208 -10.55 1.91 -11.01
N LEU A 209 -10.66 1.22 -12.15
CA LEU A 209 -11.26 -0.11 -12.22
C LEU A 209 -10.44 -1.14 -11.43
N ALA A 210 -9.11 -1.01 -11.42
CA ALA A 210 -8.24 -1.86 -10.61
C ALA A 210 -8.46 -1.62 -9.11
N ILE A 211 -8.71 -0.38 -8.70
CA ILE A 211 -9.06 -0.04 -7.32
C ILE A 211 -10.40 -0.65 -6.94
N LEU A 212 -11.44 -0.49 -7.78
CA LEU A 212 -12.77 -1.04 -7.51
C LEU A 212 -12.72 -2.57 -7.37
N LYS A 213 -12.02 -3.24 -8.28
CA LYS A 213 -11.78 -4.68 -8.21
C LYS A 213 -11.00 -5.08 -6.96
N ALA A 214 -9.98 -4.32 -6.56
CA ALA A 214 -9.25 -4.56 -5.33
C ALA A 214 -10.16 -4.43 -4.10
N CYS A 215 -11.03 -3.43 -4.04
CA CYS A 215 -12.04 -3.29 -2.98
C CYS A 215 -12.97 -4.51 -2.92
N LEU A 216 -13.45 -4.99 -4.06
CA LEU A 216 -14.31 -6.18 -4.12
C LEU A 216 -13.58 -7.45 -3.69
N LEU A 217 -12.34 -7.65 -4.13
CA LEU A 217 -11.52 -8.81 -3.76
C LEU A 217 -11.15 -8.81 -2.27
N LEU A 218 -10.98 -7.64 -1.68
CA LEU A 218 -10.66 -7.48 -0.26
C LEU A 218 -11.90 -7.54 0.64
N ARG A 219 -13.12 -7.47 0.08
CA ARG A 219 -14.37 -7.55 0.85
C ARG A 219 -14.43 -8.90 1.59
N GLY A 220 -14.39 -8.84 2.92
CA GLY A 220 -14.36 -10.02 3.80
C GLY A 220 -12.98 -10.65 4.02
N ARG A 221 -11.91 -10.10 3.41
CA ARG A 221 -10.51 -10.57 3.57
C ARG A 221 -9.54 -9.45 3.93
N THR A 222 -10.04 -8.28 4.34
CA THR A 222 -9.23 -7.11 4.73
C THR A 222 -8.27 -7.43 5.87
N SER A 223 -8.72 -8.18 6.90
CA SER A 223 -7.88 -8.59 8.02
C SER A 223 -6.66 -9.42 7.60
N MET A 224 -6.86 -10.33 6.64
CA MET A 224 -5.79 -11.14 6.05
C MET A 224 -4.79 -10.28 5.27
N ALA A 225 -5.29 -9.34 4.49
CA ALA A 225 -4.46 -8.42 3.70
C ALA A 225 -3.64 -7.49 4.60
N LEU A 226 -4.25 -6.94 5.65
CA LEU A 226 -3.58 -6.15 6.69
C LEU A 226 -2.49 -6.97 7.38
N PHE A 227 -2.76 -8.23 7.74
CA PHE A 227 -1.77 -9.12 8.35
C PHE A 227 -0.57 -9.40 7.42
N LEU A 228 -0.79 -9.49 6.10
CA LEU A 228 0.30 -9.70 5.14
C LEU A 228 1.14 -8.44 4.91
N ALA A 229 0.51 -7.25 4.92
CA ALA A 229 1.20 -5.98 4.74
C ALA A 229 1.93 -5.51 6.01
N LEU A 230 1.44 -5.89 7.19
CA LEU A 230 1.95 -5.39 8.48
C LEU A 230 3.45 -5.67 8.70
N PRO A 231 3.96 -6.91 8.55
CA PRO A 231 5.38 -7.19 8.80
C PRO A 231 6.31 -6.39 7.89
N VAL A 232 5.94 -6.21 6.62
CA VAL A 232 6.76 -5.47 5.66
C VAL A 232 6.78 -3.98 5.98
N ASN A 233 5.62 -3.39 6.31
CA ASN A 233 5.55 -1.99 6.73
C ASN A 233 6.32 -1.71 8.03
N VAL A 234 6.24 -2.63 9.01
CA VAL A 234 7.03 -2.54 10.25
C VAL A 234 8.53 -2.64 9.95
N ALA A 235 8.94 -3.54 9.06
CA ALA A 235 10.34 -3.67 8.65
C ALA A 235 10.85 -2.40 7.93
N LEU A 236 10.07 -1.82 7.02
CA LEU A 236 10.42 -0.57 6.33
C LEU A 236 10.57 0.59 7.34
N ALA A 237 9.64 0.72 8.29
CA ALA A 237 9.73 1.73 9.35
C ALA A 237 10.95 1.51 10.26
N ALA A 238 11.31 0.26 10.56
CA ALA A 238 12.51 -0.06 11.33
C ALA A 238 13.80 0.29 10.57
N ILE A 239 13.83 0.09 9.25
CA ILE A 239 14.95 0.45 8.39
C ILE A 239 15.09 1.99 8.31
N GLU A 240 13.98 2.72 8.20
CA GLU A 240 13.98 4.20 8.26
C GLU A 240 14.53 4.70 9.60
N ALA A 241 14.09 4.11 10.72
CA ALA A 241 14.62 4.44 12.04
C ALA A 241 16.12 4.09 12.18
N LEU A 242 16.55 2.96 11.61
CA LEU A 242 17.95 2.56 11.58
C LEU A 242 18.81 3.56 10.80
N PHE A 243 18.32 4.03 9.65
CA PHE A 243 18.98 5.07 8.85
C PHE A 243 19.15 6.37 9.66
N GLN A 244 18.09 6.82 10.33
CA GLN A 244 18.14 8.01 11.18
C GLN A 244 19.16 7.86 12.31
N PHE A 245 19.19 6.70 12.97
CA PHE A 245 20.11 6.45 14.07
C PHE A 245 21.57 6.30 13.64
N ARG A 246 21.83 5.56 12.56
CA ARG A 246 23.19 5.20 12.11
C ARG A 246 23.82 6.24 11.19
N VAL A 247 23.03 6.87 10.32
CA VAL A 247 23.55 7.76 9.26
C VAL A 247 23.34 9.22 9.63
N VAL A 248 22.09 9.58 9.95
CA VAL A 248 21.71 10.99 10.14
C VAL A 248 22.26 11.55 11.44
N ARG A 249 22.16 10.81 12.55
CA ARG A 249 22.63 11.27 13.87
C ARG A 249 24.14 11.55 13.91
N PRO A 250 25.04 10.68 13.42
CA PRO A 250 26.47 10.97 13.41
C PRO A 250 26.83 12.11 12.44
N TYR A 251 26.14 12.22 11.30
CA TYR A 251 26.35 13.32 10.36
C TYR A 251 26.05 14.68 10.99
N HIS A 252 24.95 14.77 11.75
CA HIS A 252 24.55 16.02 12.41
C HIS A 252 25.49 16.41 13.56
N ILE A 253 26.09 15.43 14.25
CA ILE A 253 26.98 15.68 15.40
C ILE A 253 28.43 15.98 14.93
N ALA A 254 28.93 15.26 13.94
CA ALA A 254 30.34 15.34 13.54
C ALA A 254 30.59 16.26 12.34
N GLY A 255 29.55 16.70 11.60
CA GLY A 255 29.66 17.60 10.45
C GLY A 255 30.42 17.06 9.23
N ILE A 256 31.03 15.88 9.33
CA ILE A 256 31.85 15.26 8.29
C ILE A 256 31.24 13.90 7.93
N ALA A 257 30.87 13.73 6.67
CA ALA A 257 30.45 12.44 6.13
C ALA A 257 31.67 11.51 6.00
N ARG A 258 31.92 10.69 7.02
CA ARG A 258 32.95 9.64 6.91
C ARG A 258 32.52 8.63 5.83
N PRO A 259 33.44 8.17 4.98
CA PRO A 259 33.12 7.18 3.92
C PRO A 259 32.41 5.93 4.46
N CYS A 260 32.77 5.49 5.68
CA CYS A 260 32.12 4.37 6.36
C CYS A 260 30.62 4.60 6.58
N VAL A 261 30.22 5.82 6.93
CA VAL A 261 28.81 6.20 7.17
C VAL A 261 28.03 6.24 5.85
N ALA A 262 28.67 6.66 4.76
CA ALA A 262 28.07 6.62 3.43
C ALA A 262 27.82 5.18 2.96
N LEU A 263 28.77 4.27 3.19
CA LEU A 263 28.60 2.84 2.90
C LEU A 263 27.50 2.19 3.73
N GLU A 264 27.41 2.53 5.03
CA GLU A 264 26.29 2.11 5.88
C GLU A 264 24.96 2.60 5.31
N GLY A 265 24.87 3.86 4.88
CA GLY A 265 23.67 4.41 4.25
C GLY A 265 23.27 3.70 2.96
N ILE A 266 24.23 3.38 2.08
CA ILE A 266 23.99 2.61 0.85
C ILE A 266 23.45 1.21 1.19
N PHE A 267 24.04 0.54 2.19
CA PHE A 267 23.57 -0.78 2.62
C PHE A 267 22.14 -0.73 3.17
N ILE A 268 21.81 0.28 3.98
CA ILE A 268 20.46 0.48 4.53
C ILE A 268 19.44 0.77 3.41
N ALA A 269 19.80 1.61 2.43
CA ALA A 269 18.95 1.89 1.26
C ALA A 269 18.74 0.65 0.38
N TYR A 270 19.76 -0.20 0.27
CA TYR A 270 19.63 -1.48 -0.40
C TYR A 270 18.70 -2.44 0.35
N LEU A 271 18.79 -2.55 1.68
CA LEU A 271 17.85 -3.33 2.49
C LEU A 271 16.41 -2.84 2.28
N TYR A 272 16.18 -1.52 2.30
CA TYR A 272 14.87 -0.93 2.02
C TYR A 272 14.32 -1.38 0.65
N SER A 273 15.19 -1.40 -0.36
CA SER A 273 14.87 -1.83 -1.72
C SER A 273 14.43 -3.30 -1.79
N ILE A 274 15.11 -4.19 -1.05
CA ILE A 274 14.75 -5.61 -0.98
C ILE A 274 13.35 -5.80 -0.39
N PHE A 275 13.01 -5.05 0.67
CA PHE A 275 11.68 -5.12 1.29
C PHE A 275 10.56 -4.60 0.38
N ILE A 276 10.82 -3.57 -0.43
CA ILE A 276 9.87 -3.10 -1.47
C ILE A 276 9.59 -4.20 -2.52
N ILE A 277 10.63 -4.90 -2.95
CA ILE A 277 10.47 -6.02 -3.88
C ILE A 277 9.69 -7.15 -3.22
N LEU A 278 10.01 -7.48 -1.97
CA LEU A 278 9.29 -8.51 -1.21
C LEU A 278 7.80 -8.16 -1.03
N ASP A 279 7.47 -6.91 -0.68
CA ASP A 279 6.08 -6.40 -0.64
C ASP A 279 5.34 -6.65 -1.95
N THR A 280 6.02 -6.37 -3.07
CA THR A 280 5.45 -6.56 -4.41
C THR A 280 5.20 -8.03 -4.70
N ILE A 281 6.14 -8.91 -4.36
CA ILE A 281 6.00 -10.37 -4.51
C ILE A 281 4.85 -10.90 -3.65
N VAL A 282 4.78 -10.49 -2.38
CA VAL A 282 3.72 -10.89 -1.43
C VAL A 282 2.36 -10.46 -1.98
N SER A 283 2.22 -9.23 -2.46
CA SER A 283 0.97 -8.71 -3.02
C SER A 283 0.54 -9.49 -4.27
N CYS A 284 1.48 -9.86 -5.15
CA CYS A 284 1.20 -10.68 -6.34
C CYS A 284 0.76 -12.10 -5.98
N ILE A 285 1.47 -12.77 -5.06
CA ILE A 285 1.13 -14.13 -4.63
C ILE A 285 -0.20 -14.12 -3.88
N PHE A 286 -0.46 -13.11 -3.06
CA PHE A 286 -1.74 -12.95 -2.40
C PHE A 286 -2.87 -12.79 -3.43
N TYR A 287 -2.71 -11.96 -4.46
CA TYR A 287 -3.69 -11.90 -5.56
C TYR A 287 -3.88 -13.26 -6.25
N LYS A 288 -2.80 -13.99 -6.58
CA LYS A 288 -2.91 -15.33 -7.18
C LYS A 288 -3.71 -16.28 -6.28
N SER A 289 -3.43 -16.28 -4.97
CA SER A 289 -4.18 -17.08 -4.00
C SER A 289 -5.65 -16.68 -3.91
N LEU A 290 -5.98 -15.38 -4.01
CA LEU A 290 -7.37 -14.92 -4.05
C LEU A 290 -8.08 -15.40 -5.33
N LYS A 291 -7.42 -15.32 -6.48
CA LYS A 291 -7.97 -15.76 -7.77
C LYS A 291 -8.21 -17.27 -7.80
N THR A 292 -7.24 -18.08 -7.38
CA THR A 292 -7.41 -19.54 -7.31
C THR A 292 -8.55 -19.94 -6.36
N GLY A 293 -8.67 -19.30 -5.19
CA GLY A 293 -9.78 -19.57 -4.28
C GLY A 293 -11.15 -19.15 -4.82
N SER A 294 -11.21 -18.09 -5.65
CA SER A 294 -12.45 -17.68 -6.32
C SER A 294 -12.88 -18.66 -7.41
N TRP A 295 -11.92 -19.24 -8.14
CA TRP A 295 -12.22 -20.23 -9.18
C TRP A 295 -12.78 -21.53 -8.59
N ILE A 296 -12.18 -22.02 -7.49
CA ILE A 296 -12.67 -23.21 -6.78
C ILE A 296 -14.11 -22.98 -6.28
N SER A 297 -14.41 -21.82 -5.66
CA SER A 297 -15.78 -21.49 -5.25
C SER A 297 -16.77 -21.24 -6.40
N GLN A 298 -16.29 -20.98 -7.62
CA GLN A 298 -17.13 -20.81 -8.80
C GLN A 298 -17.39 -22.15 -9.50
N GLU A 299 -16.41 -23.05 -9.54
CA GLU A 299 -16.57 -24.43 -9.98
C GLU A 299 -17.56 -25.18 -9.07
N ASP A 300 -17.46 -25.02 -7.75
CA ASP A 300 -18.41 -25.61 -6.79
C ASP A 300 -19.86 -25.08 -6.96
N LYS A 301 -20.02 -23.84 -7.44
CA LYS A 301 -21.35 -23.29 -7.77
C LYS A 301 -21.86 -23.71 -9.15
N HIS A 302 -20.97 -24.02 -10.08
CA HIS A 302 -21.35 -24.48 -11.41
C HIS A 302 -21.68 -25.98 -11.42
N SER A 303 -21.00 -26.79 -10.61
CA SER A 303 -21.33 -28.20 -10.39
C SER A 303 -22.69 -28.35 -9.69
N LEU A 304 -23.02 -27.50 -8.71
CA LEU A 304 -24.33 -27.51 -8.06
C LEU A 304 -25.49 -27.05 -8.97
N ARG A 305 -25.19 -26.41 -10.12
CA ARG A 305 -26.20 -25.94 -11.09
C ARG A 305 -26.47 -26.95 -12.22
N ILE A 306 -25.61 -27.95 -12.40
CA ILE A 306 -25.73 -28.95 -13.48
C ILE A 306 -26.53 -30.19 -13.01
N GLU A 307 -26.79 -30.33 -11.71
CA GLU A 307 -27.52 -31.47 -11.14
C GLU A 307 -28.98 -31.16 -10.85
N PHE A 308 -29.76 -30.76 -11.87
CA PHE A 308 -31.24 -30.89 -11.86
C PHE A 308 -31.77 -31.01 -13.29
N PRO A 309 -31.97 -32.23 -13.83
CA PRO A 309 -32.99 -32.44 -14.85
C PRO A 309 -34.35 -32.59 -14.15
N GLU A 310 -35.27 -31.67 -14.44
CA GLU A 310 -36.69 -31.80 -14.10
C GLU A 310 -37.29 -33.03 -14.81
N GLU A 311 -37.48 -34.14 -14.08
CA GLU A 311 -38.43 -35.17 -14.45
C GLU A 311 -39.85 -34.71 -14.06
N GLY A 312 -40.64 -34.33 -15.05
CA GLY A 312 -41.99 -33.84 -14.79
C GLY A 312 -42.86 -33.75 -16.04
N LYS A 313 -42.94 -34.80 -16.86
CA LYS A 313 -43.97 -34.94 -17.90
C LYS A 313 -44.23 -36.41 -18.24
N TYR A 314 -45.29 -36.99 -17.68
CA TYR A 314 -46.15 -37.92 -18.43
C TYR A 314 -47.60 -37.74 -18.00
N GLY A 315 -48.39 -37.28 -18.97
CA GLY A 315 -49.82 -37.06 -18.85
C GLY A 315 -50.64 -38.31 -19.14
N TYR A 316 -51.88 -38.24 -18.69
CA TYR A 316 -53.00 -39.15 -18.93
C TYR A 316 -53.26 -39.43 -20.43
N MET A 317 -53.36 -40.71 -20.78
CA MET A 317 -54.25 -41.30 -21.80
C MET A 317 -54.60 -42.68 -21.23
N GLY A 318 -55.86 -43.07 -20.98
CA GLY A 318 -57.02 -43.00 -21.85
C GLY A 318 -57.51 -44.45 -21.99
N THR A 319 -58.37 -44.89 -21.07
CA THR A 319 -59.05 -46.19 -21.11
C THR A 319 -60.22 -46.13 -22.10
N LYS A 320 -60.24 -47.07 -23.06
CA LYS A 320 -61.43 -47.56 -23.80
C LYS A 320 -61.08 -48.79 -24.67
N ASP A 321 -61.70 -49.94 -24.32
CA ASP A 321 -62.29 -51.04 -25.12
C ASP A 321 -61.47 -51.73 -26.24
N LEU A 322 -61.49 -53.04 -26.55
CA LEU A 322 -62.18 -54.33 -26.24
C LEU A 322 -61.30 -55.45 -26.93
N PRO A 323 -61.57 -56.78 -26.97
CA PRO A 323 -62.77 -57.58 -26.63
C PRO A 323 -62.70 -58.45 -25.37
#